data_AF-A0A812WDB5-F1
#
_entry.id   AF-A0A812WDB5-F1
#
_cell.length_a   1.000
_cell.length_b   1.000
_cell.length_c   1.000
_cell.angle_alpha   90.00
_cell.angle_beta   90.00
_cell.angle_gamma   90.00
#
_symmetry.space_group_name_H-M   'P 1'
#
loop_
_entity.id
_entity.type
_entity.pdbx_description
1 polymer ?
#
loop_
_entity_poly.entity_id
_entity_poly.type
_entity_poly.pdbx_seq_one_letter_code
_entity_poly.pdbx_strand_id
1 'polypeptide(L)'
;LGQISMLTAKCAREAGITDEEIETHGYSVIALEQMPKVVKLARRLFRDNGLDRDVFLCSEDVRKLPSQPQRAQLVVCEHFDPGLLGEGILVLLNAARIKMCNAFEHQVIPSRATIWAAAFEFGEQLRSYDGFDLSALNHYRTGLMTDVDTALADGSARQLSNVFEVFKFDFEKNLMPDAHSITFTPISAGKITAIVFWYEMHMDMEGDVILTNWPESIPPADFSMLEKDLHRVSPLRQAVCNFQGSYIQEVVKDEPIEIDVGYQQAWPQFIWPGTEMVQKESGERIPKPPPMPRHRLYFEKMKTETEKLESPLSASWHPAE
;
A
#
# COMPACT_ATOMS: atom_id res chain seq x y z
N LEU A 1 -3.00 9.21 10.48
CA LEU A 1 -4.39 9.06 11.01
C LEU A 1 -4.84 10.29 11.81
N GLY A 2 -4.48 11.50 11.41
CA GLY A 2 -4.88 12.71 12.15
C GLY A 2 -3.94 13.91 11.96
N GLN A 3 -2.66 13.67 11.70
CA GLN A 3 -1.74 14.74 11.30
C GLN A 3 -2.12 15.31 9.94
N ILE A 4 -2.51 14.47 8.98
CA ILE A 4 -2.92 14.91 7.64
C ILE A 4 -4.27 15.63 7.69
N SER A 5 -5.29 15.14 8.39
CA SER A 5 -6.58 15.88 8.46
C SER A 5 -6.44 17.26 9.12
N MET A 6 -5.58 17.40 10.13
CA MET A 6 -5.25 18.70 10.73
C MET A 6 -4.42 19.59 9.80
N LEU A 7 -3.49 18.99 9.04
CA LEU A 7 -2.71 19.69 8.03
C LEU A 7 -3.59 20.12 6.85
N THR A 8 -4.51 19.30 6.37
CA THR A 8 -5.52 19.64 5.35
C THR A 8 -6.38 20.81 5.79
N ALA A 9 -6.86 20.81 7.04
CA ALA A 9 -7.65 21.92 7.57
C ALA A 9 -6.82 23.22 7.71
N LYS A 10 -5.48 23.11 7.84
CA LYS A 10 -4.55 24.24 7.85
C LYS A 10 -4.20 24.70 6.42
N CYS A 11 -3.87 23.79 5.52
CA CYS A 11 -3.53 24.03 4.12
C CYS A 11 -4.70 24.60 3.33
N ALA A 12 -5.95 24.17 3.61
CA ALA A 12 -7.14 24.78 3.01
C ALA A 12 -7.24 26.28 3.35
N ARG A 13 -6.89 26.67 4.59
CA ARG A 13 -6.84 28.09 5.01
C ARG A 13 -5.66 28.84 4.38
N GLU A 14 -4.50 28.20 4.27
CA GLU A 14 -3.28 28.80 3.70
C GLU A 14 -3.36 28.97 2.18
N ALA A 15 -4.12 28.11 1.48
CA ALA A 15 -4.40 28.21 0.06
C ALA A 15 -5.44 29.29 -0.32
N GLY A 16 -5.98 30.03 0.67
CA GLY A 16 -6.89 31.14 0.45
C GLY A 16 -8.32 30.73 0.07
N ILE A 17 -8.72 29.49 0.34
CA ILE A 17 -10.12 29.05 0.18
C ILE A 17 -10.94 29.82 1.22
N THR A 18 -11.88 30.64 0.74
CA THR A 18 -12.61 31.59 1.60
C THR A 18 -13.85 30.96 2.23
N ASP A 19 -14.26 31.45 3.41
CA ASP A 19 -15.47 30.99 4.10
C ASP A 19 -16.75 31.17 3.26
N GLU A 20 -16.74 32.09 2.28
CA GLU A 20 -17.85 32.33 1.34
C GLU A 20 -18.00 31.22 0.27
N GLU A 21 -16.97 30.38 0.06
CA GLU A 21 -16.99 29.30 -0.95
C GLU A 21 -17.47 27.94 -0.39
N ILE A 22 -17.73 27.85 0.92
CA ILE A 22 -18.09 26.58 1.58
C ILE A 22 -19.42 26.71 2.34
N GLU A 23 -20.53 26.57 1.63
CA GLU A 23 -21.87 26.57 2.23
C GLU A 23 -22.27 25.17 2.76
N THR A 24 -21.56 24.70 3.78
CA THR A 24 -21.97 23.55 4.61
C THR A 24 -22.92 24.02 5.69
N HIS A 25 -23.45 23.09 6.48
CA HIS A 25 -24.25 23.38 7.68
C HIS A 25 -23.42 24.11 8.78
N GLY A 26 -22.53 25.04 8.40
CA GLY A 26 -21.60 25.81 9.22
C GLY A 26 -20.21 25.17 9.42
N TYR A 27 -19.86 24.07 8.74
CA TYR A 27 -18.62 23.30 8.98
C TYR A 27 -17.76 23.15 7.72
N SER A 28 -16.60 23.78 7.60
CA SER A 28 -15.80 23.71 6.36
C SER A 28 -15.21 22.32 6.04
N VAL A 29 -15.23 21.37 6.98
CA VAL A 29 -14.59 20.04 6.83
C VAL A 29 -15.47 18.91 7.36
N ILE A 30 -15.57 17.81 6.59
CA ILE A 30 -16.13 16.53 7.05
C ILE A 30 -14.99 15.52 7.22
N ALA A 31 -14.76 15.05 8.44
CA ALA A 31 -13.80 14.01 8.75
C ALA A 31 -14.52 12.67 8.98
N LEU A 32 -14.01 11.58 8.39
CA LEU A 32 -14.56 10.23 8.52
C LEU A 32 -13.55 9.33 9.24
N GLU A 33 -13.95 8.70 10.35
CA GLU A 33 -13.12 7.77 11.12
C GLU A 33 -13.99 6.73 11.80
N GLN A 34 -13.74 5.43 11.59
CA GLN A 34 -14.61 4.36 12.08
C GLN A 34 -14.16 3.76 13.40
N MET A 35 -12.87 3.86 13.75
CA MET A 35 -12.32 3.26 14.94
C MET A 35 -12.76 4.05 16.19
N PRO A 36 -13.59 3.49 17.10
CA PRO A 36 -14.20 4.26 18.18
C PRO A 36 -13.18 4.94 19.12
N LYS A 37 -12.03 4.29 19.32
CA LYS A 37 -10.93 4.85 20.12
C LYS A 37 -10.33 6.10 19.46
N VAL A 38 -10.16 6.11 18.14
CA VAL A 38 -9.64 7.26 17.39
C VAL A 38 -10.69 8.35 17.32
N VAL A 39 -11.96 8.03 17.07
CA VAL A 39 -13.06 9.00 17.10
C VAL A 39 -13.06 9.78 18.42
N LYS A 40 -12.95 9.08 19.55
CA LYS A 40 -12.91 9.71 20.88
C LYS A 40 -11.70 10.65 21.03
N LEU A 41 -10.55 10.22 20.54
CA LEU A 41 -9.32 11.03 20.56
C LEU A 41 -9.45 12.25 19.64
N ALA A 42 -9.92 12.08 18.39
CA ALA A 42 -10.11 13.13 17.41
C ALA A 42 -11.07 14.22 17.93
N ARG A 43 -12.21 13.84 18.54
CA ARG A 43 -13.12 14.82 19.17
C ARG A 43 -12.44 15.65 20.24
N ARG A 44 -11.61 15.01 21.08
CA ARG A 44 -10.84 15.71 22.09
C ARG A 44 -9.84 16.66 21.43
N LEU A 45 -9.10 16.21 20.43
CA LEU A 45 -8.13 17.04 19.71
C LEU A 45 -8.80 18.24 19.04
N PHE A 46 -9.94 18.06 18.37
CA PHE A 46 -10.65 19.19 17.74
C PHE A 46 -11.09 20.22 18.78
N ARG A 47 -11.68 19.79 19.90
CA ARG A 47 -12.08 20.72 20.96
C ARG A 47 -10.90 21.41 21.62
N ASP A 48 -9.86 20.65 21.96
CA ASP A 48 -8.67 21.17 22.65
C ASP A 48 -7.91 22.17 21.74
N ASN A 49 -8.16 22.17 20.43
CA ASN A 49 -7.61 23.12 19.44
C ASN A 49 -8.66 24.10 18.85
N GLY A 50 -9.89 24.15 19.39
CA GLY A 50 -10.94 25.07 18.93
C GLY A 50 -11.49 24.81 17.52
N LEU A 51 -11.34 23.60 17.00
CA LEU A 51 -11.79 23.17 15.67
C LEU A 51 -13.14 22.42 15.70
N ASP A 52 -13.75 22.26 16.86
CA ASP A 52 -15.01 21.52 17.05
C ASP A 52 -16.22 22.20 16.39
N ARG A 53 -16.08 23.46 15.97
CA ARG A 53 -17.06 24.20 15.18
C ARG A 53 -16.80 24.16 13.67
N ASP A 54 -15.61 23.78 13.24
CA ASP A 54 -15.20 23.77 11.83
C ASP A 54 -15.27 22.35 11.23
N VAL A 55 -15.07 21.32 12.07
CA VAL A 55 -14.97 19.93 11.64
C VAL A 55 -16.16 19.10 12.11
N PHE A 56 -16.94 18.60 11.16
CA PHE A 56 -17.92 17.55 11.43
C PHE A 56 -17.26 16.17 11.38
N LEU A 57 -17.10 15.55 12.56
CA LEU A 57 -16.56 14.19 12.66
C LEU A 57 -17.66 13.13 12.59
N CYS A 58 -17.68 12.38 11.49
CA CYS A 58 -18.56 11.23 11.29
C CYS A 58 -17.84 9.93 11.66
N SER A 59 -18.49 9.09 12.47
CA SER A 59 -17.93 7.81 12.90
C SER A 59 -18.27 6.62 12.00
N GLU A 60 -18.79 6.88 10.80
CA GLU A 60 -19.29 5.86 9.87
C GLU A 60 -18.43 5.76 8.62
N ASP A 61 -18.56 4.63 7.93
CA ASP A 61 -17.96 4.40 6.62
C ASP A 61 -18.67 5.21 5.54
N VAL A 62 -17.94 5.86 4.64
CA VAL A 62 -18.51 6.61 3.50
C VAL A 62 -19.47 5.74 2.65
N ARG A 63 -19.21 4.43 2.56
CA ARG A 63 -20.06 3.46 1.86
C ARG A 63 -21.42 3.25 2.54
N LYS A 64 -21.56 3.61 3.82
CA LYS A 64 -22.83 3.56 4.57
C LYS A 64 -23.55 4.92 4.61
N LEU A 65 -22.86 6.01 4.30
CA LEU A 65 -23.46 7.35 4.32
C LEU A 65 -24.44 7.55 3.15
N PRO A 66 -25.50 8.36 3.33
CA PRO A 66 -26.27 8.86 2.20
C PRO A 66 -25.46 9.89 1.41
N SER A 67 -25.88 10.16 0.17
CA SER A 67 -25.30 11.28 -0.59
C SER A 67 -25.54 12.59 0.14
N GLN A 68 -24.47 13.37 0.32
CA GLN A 68 -24.53 14.63 1.02
C GLN A 68 -25.06 15.72 0.09
N PRO A 69 -25.99 16.59 0.55
CA PRO A 69 -26.60 17.60 -0.31
C PRO A 69 -25.55 18.57 -0.86
N GLN A 70 -24.62 19.01 -0.02
CA GLN A 70 -23.45 19.73 -0.47
C GLN A 70 -22.32 18.79 -0.81
N ARG A 71 -21.61 19.15 -1.86
CA ARG A 71 -20.52 18.38 -2.40
C ARG A 71 -19.18 19.00 -2.04
N ALA A 72 -18.23 18.15 -1.62
CA ALA A 72 -16.85 18.49 -1.39
C ALA A 72 -16.13 18.79 -2.72
N GLN A 73 -15.31 19.83 -2.69
CA GLN A 73 -14.41 20.25 -3.76
C GLN A 73 -13.00 19.66 -3.57
N LEU A 74 -12.69 19.19 -2.35
CA LEU A 74 -11.42 18.55 -2.02
C LEU A 74 -11.65 17.30 -1.21
N VAL A 75 -11.06 16.19 -1.64
CA VAL A 75 -10.97 14.95 -0.89
C VAL A 75 -9.53 14.73 -0.49
N VAL A 76 -9.28 14.59 0.81
CA VAL A 76 -7.98 14.14 1.29
C VAL A 76 -8.13 12.75 1.88
N CYS A 77 -7.30 11.82 1.40
CA CYS A 77 -7.29 10.46 1.92
C CYS A 77 -5.88 10.07 2.35
N GLU A 78 -5.80 9.28 3.42
CA GLU A 78 -4.54 8.78 3.98
C GLU A 78 -4.57 7.25 4.17
N HIS A 79 -5.45 6.55 3.46
CA HIS A 79 -5.58 5.08 3.50
C HIS A 79 -4.59 4.40 2.56
N PHE A 80 -3.30 4.58 2.83
CA PHE A 80 -2.21 3.97 2.06
C PHE A 80 -1.38 3.07 2.96
N ASP A 81 -1.14 1.84 2.49
CA ASP A 81 -0.13 0.97 3.07
C ASP A 81 1.15 1.04 2.22
N PRO A 82 2.24 0.38 2.62
CA PRO A 82 3.45 0.33 1.80
C PRO A 82 3.32 -0.30 0.40
N GLY A 83 2.21 -0.99 0.12
CA GLY A 83 1.82 -1.46 -1.21
C GLY A 83 0.89 -0.49 -1.96
N LEU A 84 0.76 0.75 -1.46
CA LEU A 84 -0.16 1.81 -1.87
C LEU A 84 -1.64 1.50 -1.60
N LEU A 85 -2.15 0.36 -2.09
CA LEU A 85 -3.59 0.13 -2.21
C LEU A 85 -4.19 -0.83 -1.18
N GLY A 86 -3.39 -1.38 -0.27
CA GLY A 86 -3.79 -2.48 0.63
C GLY A 86 -4.91 -2.15 1.63
N GLU A 87 -5.19 -0.86 1.82
CA GLU A 87 -6.30 -0.38 2.66
C GLU A 87 -7.58 -0.08 1.89
N GLY A 88 -7.61 -0.35 0.57
CA GLY A 88 -8.83 -0.28 -0.25
C GLY A 88 -9.19 1.13 -0.73
N ILE A 89 -8.19 2.00 -0.88
CA ILE A 89 -8.36 3.40 -1.27
C ILE A 89 -9.24 3.60 -2.51
N LEU A 90 -9.05 2.80 -3.58
CA LEU A 90 -9.82 2.97 -4.82
C LEU A 90 -11.32 2.72 -4.63
N VAL A 91 -11.68 1.80 -3.74
CA VAL A 91 -13.08 1.51 -3.38
C VAL A 91 -13.67 2.65 -2.55
N LEU A 92 -12.90 3.16 -1.58
CA LEU A 92 -13.31 4.26 -0.72
C LEU A 92 -13.47 5.57 -1.50
N LEU A 93 -12.51 5.91 -2.36
CA LEU A 93 -12.57 7.07 -3.25
C LEU A 93 -13.75 6.99 -4.20
N ASN A 94 -14.06 5.82 -4.76
CA ASN A 94 -15.23 5.67 -5.63
C ASN A 94 -16.54 5.99 -4.88
N ALA A 95 -16.67 5.47 -3.66
CA ALA A 95 -17.84 5.75 -2.82
C ALA A 95 -17.90 7.23 -2.39
N ALA A 96 -16.77 7.83 -2.02
CA ALA A 96 -16.67 9.24 -1.67
C ALA A 96 -17.02 10.13 -2.85
N ARG A 97 -16.55 9.82 -4.06
CA ARG A 97 -16.87 10.58 -5.27
C ARG A 97 -18.37 10.61 -5.56
N ILE A 98 -19.05 9.46 -5.50
CA ILE A 98 -20.49 9.35 -5.77
C ILE A 98 -21.33 10.08 -4.72
N LYS A 99 -20.93 10.00 -3.45
CA LYS A 99 -21.77 10.43 -2.32
C LYS A 99 -21.43 11.80 -1.77
N MET A 100 -20.17 12.17 -1.84
CA MET A 100 -19.63 13.34 -1.15
C MET A 100 -19.16 14.41 -2.13
N CYS A 101 -18.85 14.11 -3.40
CA CYS A 101 -18.18 15.05 -4.30
C CYS A 101 -19.07 15.53 -5.45
N ASN A 102 -18.68 16.65 -6.07
CA ASN A 102 -19.29 17.12 -7.31
C ASN A 102 -18.74 16.24 -8.44
N ALA A 103 -19.61 15.82 -9.36
CA ALA A 103 -19.23 14.93 -10.45
C ALA A 103 -18.14 15.53 -11.37
N PHE A 104 -18.01 16.86 -11.42
CA PHE A 104 -17.17 17.56 -12.38
C PHE A 104 -16.05 18.42 -11.77
N GLU A 105 -16.12 18.74 -10.48
CA GLU A 105 -15.22 19.72 -9.84
C GLU A 105 -14.84 19.26 -8.43
N HIS A 106 -13.96 18.27 -8.34
CA HIS A 106 -13.29 17.95 -7.08
C HIS A 106 -11.83 17.59 -7.34
N GLN A 107 -10.98 17.93 -6.38
CA GLN A 107 -9.59 17.53 -6.33
C GLN A 107 -9.44 16.39 -5.32
N VAL A 108 -8.42 15.56 -5.53
CA VAL A 108 -8.03 14.52 -4.58
C VAL A 108 -6.58 14.74 -4.19
N ILE A 109 -6.29 14.67 -2.89
CA ILE A 109 -4.93 14.60 -2.36
C ILE A 109 -4.73 13.23 -1.70
N PRO A 110 -3.73 12.45 -2.13
CA PRO A 110 -2.85 12.68 -3.28
C PRO A 110 -3.62 12.67 -4.62
N SER A 111 -3.10 13.41 -5.61
CA SER A 111 -3.72 13.57 -6.93
C SER A 111 -3.46 12.38 -7.84
N ARG A 112 -2.23 11.88 -7.79
CA ARG A 112 -1.74 10.76 -8.59
C ARG A 112 -0.68 9.97 -7.83
N ALA A 113 -0.49 8.72 -8.25
CA ALA A 113 0.59 7.88 -7.76
C ALA A 113 1.17 7.01 -8.87
N THR A 114 2.45 6.67 -8.74
CA THR A 114 3.12 5.68 -9.57
C THR A 114 3.67 4.58 -8.68
N ILE A 115 3.43 3.31 -9.04
CA ILE A 115 4.10 2.17 -8.43
C ILE A 115 5.31 1.82 -9.30
N TRP A 116 6.47 1.79 -8.66
CA TRP A 116 7.75 1.37 -9.24
C TRP A 116 8.16 0.04 -8.62
N ALA A 117 8.94 -0.74 -9.36
CA ALA A 117 9.44 -2.00 -8.86
C ALA A 117 10.83 -2.35 -9.39
N ALA A 118 11.51 -3.27 -8.71
CA ALA A 118 12.68 -3.95 -9.21
C ALA A 118 12.68 -5.42 -8.77
N ALA A 119 13.36 -6.27 -9.53
CA ALA A 119 13.58 -7.67 -9.22
C ALA A 119 14.75 -7.84 -8.25
N PHE A 120 14.61 -8.76 -7.29
CA PHE A 120 15.59 -9.03 -6.26
C PHE A 120 15.83 -10.52 -6.05
N GLU A 121 17.06 -10.80 -5.65
CA GLU A 121 17.49 -12.06 -5.06
C GLU A 121 17.61 -11.88 -3.54
N PHE A 122 16.80 -12.60 -2.77
CA PHE A 122 16.83 -12.64 -1.31
C PHE A 122 17.33 -14.01 -0.85
N GLY A 123 18.10 -14.03 0.23
CA GLY A 123 18.38 -15.25 1.00
C GLY A 123 19.36 -16.24 0.34
N GLU A 124 19.90 -15.97 -0.85
CA GLU A 124 20.99 -16.79 -1.43
C GLU A 124 22.33 -16.54 -0.71
N GLN A 125 22.52 -15.36 -0.11
CA GLN A 125 23.78 -14.95 0.54
C GLN A 125 23.84 -15.35 2.04
N LEU A 126 22.69 -15.55 2.69
CA LEU A 126 22.55 -15.92 4.11
C LEU A 126 22.43 -17.44 4.33
N ARG A 127 22.89 -18.24 3.35
CA ARG A 127 22.64 -19.69 3.31
C ARG A 127 23.28 -20.47 4.44
N SER A 128 24.34 -19.95 5.06
CA SER A 128 25.04 -20.68 6.12
C SER A 128 25.28 -19.83 7.35
N TYR A 129 24.84 -20.32 8.50
CA TYR A 129 25.26 -19.81 9.80
C TYR A 129 26.02 -20.93 10.52
N ASP A 130 27.27 -20.69 10.88
CA ASP A 130 28.13 -21.66 11.59
C ASP A 130 28.17 -23.07 10.94
N GLY A 131 28.23 -23.12 9.61
CA GLY A 131 28.26 -24.39 8.85
C GLY A 131 26.91 -25.09 8.67
N PHE A 132 25.82 -24.55 9.21
CA PHE A 132 24.45 -25.05 8.94
C PHE A 132 23.89 -24.46 7.67
N ASP A 133 23.45 -25.29 6.72
CA ASP A 133 22.68 -24.84 5.55
C ASP A 133 21.23 -24.52 5.96
N LEU A 134 20.88 -23.24 5.88
CA LEU A 134 19.56 -22.69 6.20
C LEU A 134 18.73 -22.40 4.94
N SER A 135 19.20 -22.78 3.74
CA SER A 135 18.54 -22.48 2.47
C SER A 135 17.10 -23.01 2.38
N ALA A 136 16.78 -24.10 3.09
CA ALA A 136 15.43 -24.65 3.18
C ALA A 136 14.41 -23.66 3.81
N LEU A 137 14.86 -22.73 4.66
CA LEU A 137 13.99 -21.72 5.27
C LEU A 137 13.48 -20.68 4.26
N ASN A 138 14.18 -20.50 3.13
CA ASN A 138 13.75 -19.58 2.08
C ASN A 138 12.39 -19.95 1.47
N HIS A 139 12.00 -21.23 1.53
CA HIS A 139 10.66 -21.70 1.13
C HIS A 139 9.53 -21.16 2.02
N TYR A 140 9.84 -20.67 3.21
CA TYR A 140 8.87 -20.12 4.16
C TYR A 140 8.94 -18.60 4.25
N ARG A 141 9.60 -17.92 3.31
CA ARG A 141 9.62 -16.45 3.29
C ARG A 141 8.23 -15.92 2.93
N THR A 142 7.56 -15.35 3.93
CA THR A 142 6.18 -14.85 3.82
C THR A 142 6.08 -13.33 3.92
N GLY A 143 7.20 -12.64 4.17
CA GLY A 143 7.24 -11.20 4.37
C GLY A 143 6.66 -10.47 3.17
N LEU A 144 5.55 -9.75 3.37
CA LEU A 144 4.92 -8.90 2.35
C LEU A 144 5.56 -7.50 2.30
N MET A 145 6.49 -7.24 3.20
CA MET A 145 7.13 -5.95 3.38
C MET A 145 8.58 -6.15 3.78
N THR A 146 9.46 -5.27 3.33
CA THR A 146 10.87 -5.25 3.71
C THR A 146 11.36 -3.82 3.84
N ASP A 147 12.44 -3.64 4.59
CA ASP A 147 13.29 -2.46 4.47
C ASP A 147 14.41 -2.85 3.50
N VAL A 148 14.33 -2.35 2.25
CA VAL A 148 15.32 -2.67 1.21
C VAL A 148 16.69 -2.09 1.55
N ASP A 149 16.76 -0.91 2.16
CA ASP A 149 18.03 -0.26 2.49
C ASP A 149 18.80 -1.12 3.51
N THR A 150 18.12 -1.58 4.56
CA THR A 150 18.71 -2.52 5.53
C THR A 150 19.09 -3.85 4.86
N ALA A 151 18.21 -4.41 4.03
CA ALA A 151 18.45 -5.71 3.39
C ALA A 151 19.60 -5.71 2.38
N LEU A 152 19.87 -4.58 1.74
CA LEU A 152 21.04 -4.41 0.88
C LEU A 152 22.31 -4.21 1.71
N ALA A 153 22.24 -3.41 2.78
CA ALA A 153 23.38 -3.11 3.63
C ALA A 153 23.92 -4.35 4.38
N ASP A 154 23.04 -5.26 4.80
CA ASP A 154 23.42 -6.51 5.47
C ASP A 154 23.70 -7.68 4.50
N GLY A 155 23.52 -7.45 3.19
CA GLY A 155 23.74 -8.44 2.14
C GLY A 155 22.66 -9.53 2.05
N SER A 156 21.54 -9.40 2.76
CA SER A 156 20.42 -10.34 2.69
C SER A 156 19.64 -10.27 1.37
N ALA A 157 19.79 -9.17 0.64
CA ALA A 157 19.18 -8.93 -0.67
C ALA A 157 20.20 -8.41 -1.70
N ARG A 158 19.92 -8.67 -2.98
CA ARG A 158 20.65 -8.12 -4.13
C ARG A 158 19.67 -7.72 -5.23
N GLN A 159 19.78 -6.49 -5.71
CA GLN A 159 19.00 -6.02 -6.87
C GLN A 159 19.47 -6.75 -8.13
N LEU A 160 18.53 -7.27 -8.91
CA LEU A 160 18.78 -8.00 -10.14
C LEU A 160 18.28 -7.31 -11.41
N SER A 161 17.43 -6.28 -11.33
CA SER A 161 16.99 -5.52 -12.49
C SER A 161 17.11 -4.01 -12.30
N ASN A 162 17.03 -3.27 -13.40
CA ASN A 162 16.68 -1.86 -13.35
C ASN A 162 15.30 -1.67 -12.71
N VAL A 163 15.02 -0.45 -12.25
CA VAL A 163 13.67 -0.06 -11.81
C VAL A 163 12.76 0.02 -13.03
N PHE A 164 11.53 -0.46 -12.89
CA PHE A 164 10.50 -0.41 -13.93
C PHE A 164 9.17 0.11 -13.37
N GLU A 165 8.41 0.81 -14.21
CA GLU A 165 7.07 1.31 -13.90
C GLU A 165 6.08 0.15 -13.90
N VAL A 166 5.21 0.07 -12.89
CA VAL A 166 4.19 -0.98 -12.78
C VAL A 166 2.80 -0.42 -13.06
N PHE A 167 2.38 0.60 -12.32
CA PHE A 167 1.05 1.18 -12.47
C PHE A 167 1.12 2.69 -12.24
N LYS A 168 0.25 3.41 -12.94
CA LYS A 168 -0.07 4.82 -12.69
C LYS A 168 -1.52 4.94 -12.24
N PHE A 169 -1.74 5.77 -11.24
CA PHE A 169 -3.04 6.08 -10.68
C PHE A 169 -3.31 7.56 -10.82
N ASP A 170 -4.50 7.88 -11.32
CA ASP A 170 -5.11 9.19 -11.26
C ASP A 170 -6.29 9.05 -10.30
N PHE A 171 -6.16 9.60 -9.09
CA PHE A 171 -7.14 9.40 -8.03
C PHE A 171 -8.40 10.25 -8.21
N GLU A 172 -8.34 11.31 -9.03
CA GLU A 172 -9.52 12.09 -9.41
C GLU A 172 -10.39 11.30 -10.40
N LYS A 173 -9.76 10.66 -11.39
CA LYS A 173 -10.46 9.75 -12.30
C LYS A 173 -10.86 8.44 -11.61
N ASN A 174 -10.07 8.01 -10.63
CA ASN A 174 -10.23 6.80 -9.82
C ASN A 174 -10.48 5.55 -10.67
N LEU A 175 -9.66 5.36 -11.70
CA LEU A 175 -9.75 4.21 -12.59
C LEU A 175 -8.86 3.07 -12.08
N MET A 176 -9.37 1.85 -12.21
CA MET A 176 -8.59 0.64 -11.99
C MET A 176 -7.65 0.43 -13.18
N PRO A 177 -6.36 0.11 -12.96
CA PRO A 177 -5.46 -0.20 -14.06
C PRO A 177 -5.79 -1.58 -14.65
N ASP A 178 -5.63 -1.70 -15.96
CA ASP A 178 -5.72 -2.97 -16.67
C ASP A 178 -4.47 -3.83 -16.41
N ALA A 179 -4.66 -5.15 -16.39
CA ALA A 179 -3.55 -6.08 -16.40
C ALA A 179 -2.79 -5.98 -17.72
N HIS A 180 -1.46 -6.05 -17.67
CA HIS A 180 -0.59 -5.92 -18.83
C HIS A 180 0.77 -6.59 -18.56
N SER A 181 1.56 -6.78 -19.60
CA SER A 181 2.90 -7.35 -19.49
C SER A 181 3.95 -6.24 -19.46
N ILE A 182 4.96 -6.40 -18.60
CA ILE A 182 6.11 -5.52 -18.49
C ILE A 182 7.35 -6.29 -18.92
N THR A 183 8.13 -5.72 -19.82
CA THR A 183 9.49 -6.19 -20.10
C THR A 183 10.49 -5.40 -19.28
N PHE A 184 11.39 -6.09 -18.57
CA PHE A 184 12.50 -5.45 -17.87
C PHE A 184 13.82 -6.19 -18.10
N THR A 185 14.93 -5.48 -17.91
CA THR A 185 16.27 -6.00 -18.17
C THR A 185 17.01 -6.29 -16.86
N PRO A 186 17.48 -7.53 -16.65
CA PRO A 186 18.36 -7.87 -15.55
C PRO A 186 19.71 -7.16 -15.66
N ILE A 187 20.20 -6.60 -14.56
CA ILE A 187 21.52 -5.93 -14.46
C ILE A 187 22.63 -6.88 -14.00
N SER A 188 22.26 -8.09 -13.56
CA SER A 188 23.16 -9.16 -13.15
C SER A 188 22.48 -10.51 -13.40
N ALA A 189 23.29 -11.55 -13.61
CA ALA A 189 22.80 -12.92 -13.52
C ALA A 189 22.47 -13.28 -12.06
N GLY A 190 21.48 -14.15 -11.88
CA GLY A 190 21.02 -14.61 -10.56
C GLY A 190 19.63 -15.23 -10.61
N LYS A 191 19.01 -15.35 -9.43
CA LYS A 191 17.65 -15.87 -9.29
C LYS A 191 16.71 -14.80 -8.78
N ILE A 192 15.66 -14.51 -9.56
CA ILE A 192 14.58 -13.63 -9.12
C ILE A 192 13.73 -14.40 -8.12
N THR A 193 13.91 -14.05 -6.85
CA THR A 193 13.14 -14.60 -5.72
C THR A 193 12.05 -13.64 -5.26
N ALA A 194 12.12 -12.36 -5.66
CA ALA A 194 11.08 -11.39 -5.36
C ALA A 194 11.01 -10.28 -6.41
N ILE A 195 9.83 -9.72 -6.57
CA ILE A 195 9.66 -8.33 -7.00
C ILE A 195 9.42 -7.48 -5.76
N VAL A 196 10.21 -6.43 -5.58
CA VAL A 196 9.98 -5.43 -4.53
C VAL A 196 9.47 -4.18 -5.21
N PHE A 197 8.43 -3.58 -4.64
CA PHE A 197 7.77 -2.40 -5.20
C PHE A 197 7.48 -1.35 -4.13
N TRP A 198 7.46 -0.11 -4.58
CA TRP A 198 7.24 1.10 -3.80
C TRP A 198 6.45 2.08 -4.64
N TYR A 199 6.07 3.21 -4.05
CA TYR A 199 5.29 4.23 -4.73
C TYR A 199 5.90 5.61 -4.59
N GLU A 200 5.49 6.47 -5.52
CA GLU A 200 5.59 7.91 -5.42
C GLU A 200 4.18 8.47 -5.54
N MET A 201 3.78 9.35 -4.62
CA MET A 201 2.49 10.02 -4.64
C MET A 201 2.71 11.53 -4.77
N HIS A 202 1.99 12.16 -5.68
CA HIS A 202 1.99 13.62 -5.79
C HIS A 202 0.93 14.19 -4.84
N MET A 203 1.39 15.01 -3.90
CA MET A 203 0.57 15.55 -2.81
C MET A 203 -0.09 16.89 -3.18
N ASP A 204 0.19 17.38 -4.38
CA ASP A 204 -0.32 18.59 -4.99
C ASP A 204 -0.68 18.33 -6.47
N MET A 205 -1.22 19.35 -7.14
CA MET A 205 -1.63 19.25 -8.54
C MET A 205 -0.45 19.49 -9.49
N GLU A 206 0.47 20.35 -9.08
CA GLU A 206 1.67 20.76 -9.79
C GLU A 206 2.71 19.63 -9.83
N GLY A 207 2.68 18.73 -8.84
CA GLY A 207 3.63 17.63 -8.69
C GLY A 207 4.95 18.05 -8.06
N ASP A 208 4.96 19.14 -7.30
CA ASP A 208 6.15 19.67 -6.64
C ASP A 208 6.35 19.05 -5.25
N VAL A 209 5.32 18.46 -4.66
CA VAL A 209 5.40 17.74 -3.38
C VAL A 209 5.19 16.25 -3.60
N ILE A 210 6.17 15.43 -3.24
CA ILE A 210 6.13 13.97 -3.42
C ILE A 210 6.20 13.28 -2.06
N LEU A 211 5.26 12.38 -1.78
CA LEU A 211 5.37 11.42 -0.68
C LEU A 211 5.74 10.05 -1.24
N THR A 212 6.81 9.45 -0.73
CA THR A 212 7.32 8.16 -1.23
C THR A 212 7.77 7.21 -0.13
N ASN A 213 7.74 5.91 -0.44
CA ASN A 213 8.46 4.87 0.31
C ASN A 213 9.64 4.28 -0.50
N TRP A 214 10.18 5.02 -1.47
CA TRP A 214 11.35 4.65 -2.27
C TRP A 214 12.60 4.39 -1.39
N PRO A 215 13.31 3.26 -1.57
CA PRO A 215 14.54 2.96 -0.86
C PRO A 215 15.74 3.74 -1.44
N GLU A 216 16.49 4.41 -0.57
CA GLU A 216 17.57 5.34 -0.94
C GLU A 216 18.76 4.65 -1.62
N SER A 217 18.96 3.37 -1.33
CA SER A 217 20.03 2.54 -1.88
C SER A 217 19.79 2.12 -3.34
N ILE A 218 18.59 2.33 -3.87
CA ILE A 218 18.21 2.00 -5.24
C ILE A 218 18.15 3.30 -6.04
N PRO A 219 18.84 3.45 -7.18
CA PRO A 219 18.69 4.65 -8.03
C PRO A 219 17.21 4.91 -8.38
N PRO A 220 16.72 6.16 -8.30
CA PRO A 220 15.34 6.46 -8.66
C PRO A 220 15.11 6.23 -10.16
N ALA A 221 13.88 5.90 -10.53
CA ALA A 221 13.52 5.72 -11.94
C ALA A 221 13.59 7.05 -12.72
N ASP A 222 13.24 8.15 -12.05
CA ASP A 222 13.37 9.51 -12.56
C ASP A 222 14.09 10.38 -11.54
N PHE A 223 15.28 10.87 -11.88
CA PHE A 223 16.08 11.73 -11.01
C PHE A 223 15.44 13.11 -10.78
N SER A 224 14.49 13.54 -11.61
CA SER A 224 13.79 14.81 -11.43
C SER A 224 13.00 14.86 -10.12
N MET A 225 12.62 13.70 -9.55
CA MET A 225 11.95 13.61 -8.25
C MET A 225 12.81 14.19 -7.11
N LEU A 226 14.14 14.20 -7.26
CA LEU A 226 15.06 14.70 -6.24
C LEU A 226 15.11 16.23 -6.20
N GLU A 227 14.60 16.90 -7.23
CA GLU A 227 14.46 18.36 -7.29
C GLU A 227 13.15 18.85 -6.64
N LYS A 228 12.26 17.92 -6.27
CA LYS A 228 10.95 18.18 -5.65
C LYS A 228 11.04 18.23 -4.13
N ASP A 229 9.99 18.73 -3.49
CA ASP A 229 9.83 18.62 -2.03
C ASP A 229 9.47 17.17 -1.67
N LEU A 230 10.51 16.38 -1.42
CA LEU A 230 10.43 14.93 -1.22
C LEU A 230 10.25 14.56 0.25
N HIS A 231 9.11 13.97 0.57
CA HIS A 231 8.76 13.44 1.89
C HIS A 231 8.82 11.92 1.88
N ARG A 232 9.36 11.34 2.94
CA ARG A 232 9.49 9.89 3.11
C ARG A 232 8.63 9.39 4.25
N VAL A 233 7.94 8.28 4.03
CA VAL A 233 7.14 7.64 5.09
C VAL A 233 8.04 6.98 6.14
N SER A 234 7.62 7.03 7.41
CA SER A 234 8.27 6.35 8.52
C SER A 234 7.27 5.48 9.28
N PRO A 235 7.58 4.18 9.55
CA PRO A 235 8.80 3.48 9.15
C PRO A 235 8.87 3.24 7.64
N LEU A 236 10.07 3.36 7.07
CA LEU A 236 10.30 3.10 5.65
C LEU A 236 10.19 1.59 5.40
N ARG A 237 9.20 1.18 4.60
CA ARG A 237 9.01 -0.19 4.15
C ARG A 237 8.55 -0.18 2.71
N GLN A 238 9.02 -1.16 1.94
CA GLN A 238 8.57 -1.46 0.58
C GLN A 238 7.76 -2.74 0.59
N ALA A 239 6.86 -2.91 -0.37
CA ALA A 239 6.05 -4.10 -0.51
C ALA A 239 6.80 -5.17 -1.32
N VAL A 240 6.56 -6.44 -1.01
CA VAL A 240 7.28 -7.57 -1.58
C VAL A 240 6.31 -8.60 -2.14
N CYS A 241 6.54 -9.00 -3.39
CA CYS A 241 5.96 -10.18 -4.00
C CYS A 241 7.03 -11.28 -4.05
N ASN A 242 6.84 -12.37 -3.32
CA ASN A 242 7.81 -13.46 -3.22
C ASN A 242 7.52 -14.56 -4.24
N PHE A 243 8.58 -15.06 -4.87
CA PHE A 243 8.57 -16.28 -5.68
C PHE A 243 9.25 -17.42 -4.93
N GLN A 244 8.72 -18.62 -5.09
CA GLN A 244 9.18 -19.82 -4.41
C GLN A 244 9.14 -21.03 -5.35
N GLY A 245 10.03 -22.00 -5.13
CA GLY A 245 10.03 -23.24 -5.90
C GLY A 245 10.13 -23.00 -7.41
N SER A 246 9.22 -23.58 -8.18
CA SER A 246 9.18 -23.45 -9.64
C SER A 246 8.82 -22.05 -10.16
N TYR A 247 8.46 -21.12 -9.29
CA TYR A 247 8.20 -19.71 -9.66
C TYR A 247 9.45 -18.84 -9.59
N ILE A 248 10.58 -19.36 -9.12
CA ILE A 248 11.86 -18.64 -9.14
C ILE A 248 12.39 -18.65 -10.59
N GLN A 249 12.72 -17.47 -11.10
CA GLN A 249 13.23 -17.32 -12.46
C GLN A 249 14.74 -17.09 -12.43
N GLU A 250 15.50 -17.93 -13.14
CA GLU A 250 16.91 -17.64 -13.42
C GLU A 250 17.01 -16.60 -14.54
N VAL A 251 17.93 -15.66 -14.36
CA VAL A 251 18.15 -14.57 -15.29
C VAL A 251 19.63 -14.43 -15.64
N VAL A 252 19.86 -13.99 -16.87
CA VAL A 252 21.18 -13.59 -17.36
C VAL A 252 21.18 -12.08 -17.52
N LYS A 253 22.32 -11.47 -17.24
CA LYS A 253 22.50 -10.02 -17.41
C LYS A 253 22.20 -9.62 -18.86
N ASP A 254 21.51 -8.49 -19.02
CA ASP A 254 21.18 -7.87 -20.30
C ASP A 254 20.20 -8.66 -21.20
N GLU A 255 19.67 -9.80 -20.74
CA GLU A 255 18.63 -10.56 -21.44
C GLU A 255 17.23 -10.16 -20.94
N PRO A 256 16.42 -9.43 -21.74
CA PRO A 256 15.11 -8.97 -21.28
C PRO A 256 14.17 -10.13 -20.96
N ILE A 257 13.39 -9.96 -19.91
CA ILE A 257 12.34 -10.90 -19.51
C ILE A 257 11.02 -10.18 -19.34
N GLU A 258 9.94 -10.91 -19.55
CA GLU A 258 8.58 -10.42 -19.44
C GLU A 258 7.93 -10.92 -18.16
N ILE A 259 7.12 -10.05 -17.53
CA ILE A 259 6.28 -10.37 -16.39
C ILE A 259 4.89 -9.79 -16.59
N ASP A 260 3.87 -10.61 -16.37
CA ASP A 260 2.49 -10.14 -16.35
C ASP A 260 2.21 -9.48 -15.00
N VAL A 261 1.71 -8.26 -15.05
CA VAL A 261 1.23 -7.55 -13.88
C VAL A 261 -0.26 -7.36 -13.95
N GLY A 262 -0.90 -7.54 -12.80
CA GLY A 262 -2.33 -7.39 -12.68
C GLY A 262 -2.69 -6.94 -11.27
N TYR A 263 -3.99 -6.80 -11.07
CA TYR A 263 -4.49 -6.31 -9.80
C TYR A 263 -5.62 -7.20 -9.28
N GLN A 264 -5.49 -7.63 -8.02
CA GLN A 264 -6.56 -8.35 -7.33
C GLN A 264 -6.81 -7.72 -5.96
N GLN A 265 -8.04 -7.27 -5.75
CA GLN A 265 -8.51 -6.60 -4.53
C GLN A 265 -7.76 -5.29 -4.19
N ALA A 266 -6.61 -5.41 -3.55
CA ALA A 266 -5.89 -4.34 -2.85
C ALA A 266 -4.36 -4.43 -3.06
N TRP A 267 -3.88 -5.38 -3.88
CA TRP A 267 -2.46 -5.70 -3.99
C TRP A 267 -2.06 -5.99 -5.44
N PRO A 268 -1.00 -5.34 -5.97
CA PRO A 268 -0.41 -5.70 -7.25
C PRO A 268 0.06 -7.16 -7.28
N GLN A 269 -0.24 -7.87 -8.36
CA GLN A 269 0.25 -9.22 -8.60
C GLN A 269 1.26 -9.21 -9.74
N PHE A 270 2.34 -9.97 -9.54
CA PHE A 270 3.43 -10.16 -10.49
C PHE A 270 3.51 -11.64 -10.82
N ILE A 271 3.35 -11.99 -12.09
CA ILE A 271 3.16 -13.38 -12.51
C ILE A 271 3.94 -13.62 -13.80
N TRP A 272 4.68 -14.72 -13.88
CA TRP A 272 5.42 -15.06 -15.09
C TRP A 272 4.48 -15.50 -16.22
N PRO A 273 4.71 -15.07 -17.48
CA PRO A 273 3.94 -15.54 -18.61
C PRO A 273 3.92 -17.08 -18.68
N GLY A 274 2.76 -17.65 -19.00
CA GLY A 274 2.57 -19.10 -19.02
C GLY A 274 2.32 -19.75 -17.66
N THR A 275 2.21 -18.97 -16.57
CA THR A 275 1.71 -19.47 -15.30
C THR A 275 0.29 -20.02 -15.45
N GLU A 276 -0.02 -21.11 -14.73
CA GLU A 276 -1.36 -21.73 -14.69
C GLU A 276 -2.45 -20.67 -14.47
N MET A 277 -3.59 -20.75 -15.15
CA MET A 277 -4.68 -19.77 -15.04
C MET A 277 -5.82 -20.30 -14.16
N VAL A 278 -6.41 -19.45 -13.31
CA VAL A 278 -7.64 -19.75 -12.55
C VAL A 278 -8.82 -18.96 -13.12
N GLN A 279 -9.99 -19.59 -13.21
CA GLN A 279 -11.22 -18.91 -13.58
C GLN A 279 -11.93 -18.37 -12.33
N LYS A 280 -12.24 -17.07 -12.31
CA LYS A 280 -13.09 -16.47 -11.28
C LYS A 280 -14.56 -16.85 -11.50
N GLU A 281 -15.38 -16.70 -10.46
CA GLU A 281 -16.84 -16.86 -10.55
C GLU A 281 -17.47 -15.90 -11.57
N SER A 282 -16.85 -14.74 -11.82
CA SER A 282 -17.25 -13.78 -12.87
C SER A 282 -16.98 -14.27 -14.30
N GLY A 283 -16.35 -15.43 -14.48
CA GLY A 283 -15.94 -15.97 -15.78
C GLY A 283 -14.60 -15.47 -16.30
N GLU A 284 -14.04 -14.41 -15.69
CA GLU A 284 -12.72 -13.86 -15.97
C GLU A 284 -11.62 -14.89 -15.65
N ARG A 285 -10.69 -15.12 -16.57
CA ARG A 285 -9.49 -15.93 -16.32
C ARG A 285 -8.36 -15.03 -15.88
N ILE A 286 -7.83 -15.28 -14.69
CA ILE A 286 -6.64 -14.60 -14.17
C ILE A 286 -5.51 -15.59 -13.97
N PRO A 287 -4.24 -15.18 -14.08
CA PRO A 287 -3.14 -16.07 -13.77
C PRO A 287 -3.21 -16.50 -12.29
N LYS A 288 -2.90 -17.76 -12.00
CA LYS A 288 -2.86 -18.33 -10.67
C LYS A 288 -1.65 -17.72 -9.97
N PRO A 289 -1.85 -16.86 -8.96
CA PRO A 289 -0.72 -16.28 -8.27
C PRO A 289 0.08 -17.42 -7.61
N PRO A 290 1.41 -17.24 -7.44
CA PRO A 290 2.18 -18.15 -6.60
C PRO A 290 1.49 -18.24 -5.23
N PRO A 291 1.52 -19.41 -4.56
CA PRO A 291 0.87 -19.59 -3.28
C PRO A 291 1.43 -18.59 -2.25
N MET A 292 0.72 -17.47 -2.09
CA MET A 292 0.99 -16.51 -1.04
C MET A 292 0.61 -17.17 0.29
N PRO A 293 1.49 -17.21 1.29
CA PRO A 293 1.10 -17.54 2.66
C PRO A 293 0.05 -16.52 3.08
N ARG A 294 -1.22 -16.95 3.15
CA ARG A 294 -2.39 -16.09 3.39
C ARG A 294 -2.34 -15.53 4.81
N HIS A 295 -1.52 -14.51 5.05
CA HIS A 295 -1.19 -14.02 6.39
C HIS A 295 -2.43 -13.55 7.18
N ARG A 296 -3.44 -12.96 6.54
CA ARG A 296 -4.61 -12.43 7.28
C ARG A 296 -5.56 -13.51 7.81
N LEU A 297 -5.79 -14.58 7.04
CA LEU A 297 -6.63 -15.71 7.46
C LEU A 297 -5.88 -16.70 8.35
N TYR A 298 -4.55 -16.80 8.17
CA TYR A 298 -3.74 -17.73 8.95
C TYR A 298 -3.46 -17.23 10.37
N PHE A 299 -3.37 -15.93 10.62
CA PHE A 299 -3.22 -15.43 12.00
C PHE A 299 -4.49 -15.64 12.83
N GLU A 300 -5.69 -15.39 12.29
CA GLU A 300 -6.92 -15.73 13.01
C GLU A 300 -7.06 -17.24 13.18
N LYS A 301 -6.73 -18.03 12.15
CA LYS A 301 -6.81 -19.48 12.23
C LYS A 301 -5.79 -20.08 13.19
N MET A 302 -4.52 -19.65 13.14
CA MET A 302 -3.49 -20.05 14.10
C MET A 302 -3.75 -19.52 15.49
N LYS A 303 -4.27 -18.29 15.66
CA LYS A 303 -4.70 -17.79 16.97
C LYS A 303 -5.82 -18.68 17.51
N THR A 304 -6.82 -19.02 16.70
CA THR A 304 -7.92 -19.90 17.09
C THR A 304 -7.43 -21.34 17.37
N GLU A 305 -6.48 -21.85 16.60
CA GLU A 305 -5.89 -23.19 16.79
C GLU A 305 -4.97 -23.24 18.02
N THR A 306 -4.20 -22.18 18.26
CA THR A 306 -3.34 -22.02 19.45
C THR A 306 -4.21 -21.86 20.70
N GLU A 307 -5.24 -21.01 20.68
CA GLU A 307 -6.23 -20.87 21.76
C GLU A 307 -6.97 -22.19 22.04
N LYS A 308 -7.26 -23.00 21.00
CA LYS A 308 -7.84 -24.35 21.15
C LYS A 308 -6.87 -25.37 21.73
N LEU A 309 -5.57 -25.26 21.44
CA LEU A 309 -4.52 -26.11 21.99
C LEU A 309 -4.16 -25.72 23.44
N GLU A 310 -4.24 -24.43 23.77
CA GLU A 310 -3.99 -23.89 25.12
C GLU A 310 -5.19 -24.08 26.07
N SER A 311 -6.41 -24.20 25.55
CA SER A 311 -7.62 -24.45 26.34
C SER A 311 -7.55 -25.72 27.23
N PRO A 312 -7.11 -26.90 26.74
CA PRO A 312 -6.94 -28.08 27.60
C PRO A 312 -5.72 -28.00 28.53
N LEU A 313 -4.69 -27.22 28.18
CA LEU A 313 -3.49 -27.03 29.02
C LEU A 313 -3.74 -26.08 30.21
N SER A 314 -4.62 -25.10 30.04
CA SER A 314 -5.08 -24.23 31.13
C SER A 314 -6.15 -24.88 32.01
N ALA A 315 -6.95 -25.81 31.46
CA ALA A 315 -7.94 -26.57 32.22
C ALA A 315 -7.36 -27.71 33.08
N SER A 316 -6.10 -28.09 32.87
CA SER A 316 -5.41 -29.13 33.64
C SER A 316 -4.53 -28.59 34.78
N TRP A 317 -4.48 -27.26 34.97
CA TRP A 317 -3.84 -26.62 36.11
C TRP A 317 -4.87 -26.28 37.20
N HIS A 318 -5.27 -27.28 37.97
CA HIS A 318 -5.75 -27.06 39.34
C HIS A 318 -4.56 -27.27 40.27
N PRO A 319 -4.16 -26.27 41.09
CA PRO A 319 -3.21 -26.53 42.16
C PRO A 319 -3.87 -27.52 43.12
N ALA A 320 -3.26 -28.68 43.32
CA ALA A 320 -3.60 -29.52 44.47
C ALA A 320 -3.28 -28.72 45.74
N GLU A 321 -4.24 -28.71 46.68
CA GLU A 321 -4.08 -28.13 48.03
C GLU A 321 -2.86 -28.69 48.77
#